data_AF-A0A0W0TKF8-F1
#
_entry.id   AF-A0A0W0TKF8-F1
#
_cell.length_a   1.000
_cell.length_b   1.000
_cell.length_c   1.000
_cell.angle_alpha   90.00
_cell.angle_beta   90.00
_cell.angle_gamma   90.00
#
_symmetry.space_group_name_H-M   'P 1'
#
loop_
_entity.id
_entity.type
_entity.pdbx_description
1 polymer ?
#
loop_
_entity_poly.entity_id
_entity_poly.type
_entity_poly.pdbx_seq_one_letter_code
_entity_poly.pdbx_strand_id
1 'polypeptide(L)'
;MSYSKIDRSTKSIPVNTKYHLFAFVKDTTDGPGHVSISSVKETPEQSKIKHTSFFPGLIGSLINGLSLGSVPVPGRLASDHREDLREAEHVLVKEIDSEQYQRAKTAQKKFSKEVSAGKRAYSVFGSLNPFATLMTNFFNAQKNAYATAEKHKRIHGFHPVEDHCGVHVYDNESHSTPATFGPDNCASSVSYVVAEAGIPFSNPLIPTLFTPSLEKQGFQKIDKEEFIQRFKLK
;
A
#
# COMPACT_ATOMS: atom_id res chain seq x y z
N MET A 1 -33.62 -34.59 -22.78
CA MET A 1 -32.24 -34.31 -22.33
C MET A 1 -32.25 -33.03 -21.53
N SER A 2 -32.29 -33.12 -20.20
CA SER A 2 -32.27 -31.95 -19.31
C SER A 2 -30.88 -31.83 -18.73
N TYR A 3 -30.15 -30.78 -19.09
CA TYR A 3 -28.85 -30.46 -18.51
C TYR A 3 -29.07 -29.82 -17.14
N SER A 4 -28.73 -30.54 -16.07
CA SER A 4 -28.64 -29.98 -14.73
C SER A 4 -27.54 -28.92 -14.69
N LYS A 5 -27.94 -27.68 -14.45
CA LYS A 5 -27.03 -26.58 -14.12
C LYS A 5 -26.30 -26.96 -12.84
N ILE A 6 -24.99 -27.16 -12.94
CA ILE A 6 -24.11 -27.31 -11.77
C ILE A 6 -24.08 -25.95 -11.07
N ASP A 7 -24.80 -25.86 -9.96
CA ASP A 7 -24.74 -24.71 -9.06
C ASP A 7 -23.33 -24.63 -8.45
N ARG A 8 -22.57 -23.61 -8.84
CA ARG A 8 -21.20 -23.34 -8.36
C ARG A 8 -21.19 -22.41 -7.14
N SER A 9 -22.27 -22.34 -6.37
CA SER A 9 -22.41 -21.34 -5.32
C SER A 9 -22.72 -21.95 -3.95
N THR A 10 -21.73 -22.57 -3.32
CA THR A 10 -21.50 -22.54 -1.86
C THR A 10 -20.23 -23.32 -1.53
N LYS A 11 -19.07 -22.66 -1.58
CA LYS A 11 -17.92 -23.16 -0.81
C LYS A 11 -18.31 -23.05 0.66
N SER A 12 -18.75 -24.16 1.26
CA SER A 12 -19.06 -24.25 2.69
C SER A 12 -17.89 -23.67 3.49
N ILE A 13 -18.15 -22.59 4.23
CA ILE A 13 -17.15 -22.03 5.14
C ILE A 13 -16.93 -23.10 6.22
N PRO A 14 -15.69 -23.58 6.43
CA PRO A 14 -15.41 -24.57 7.46
C PRO A 14 -15.87 -24.05 8.83
N VAL A 15 -16.52 -24.92 9.61
CA VAL A 15 -16.87 -24.67 11.01
C VAL A 15 -15.59 -24.25 11.75
N ASN A 16 -15.64 -23.14 12.49
CA ASN A 16 -14.52 -22.48 13.19
C ASN A 16 -13.53 -21.69 12.32
N THR A 17 -13.95 -21.14 11.19
CA THR A 17 -13.13 -20.14 10.48
C THR A 17 -13.04 -18.84 11.29
N LYS A 18 -11.83 -18.38 11.59
CA LYS A 18 -11.56 -17.06 12.18
C LYS A 18 -10.83 -16.14 11.22
N TYR A 19 -11.04 -14.84 11.35
CA TYR A 19 -10.39 -13.83 10.53
C TYR A 19 -9.65 -12.82 11.40
N HIS A 20 -8.45 -12.47 10.98
CA HIS A 20 -7.57 -11.60 11.75
C HIS A 20 -6.90 -10.55 10.87
N LEU A 21 -6.62 -9.40 11.48
CA LEU A 21 -5.61 -8.47 11.02
C LEU A 21 -4.41 -8.55 11.95
N PHE A 22 -3.21 -8.61 11.36
CA PHE A 22 -1.96 -8.53 12.07
C PHE A 22 -1.19 -7.30 11.62
N ALA A 23 -0.70 -6.51 12.56
CA ALA A 23 0.28 -5.49 12.29
C ALA A 23 1.64 -5.92 12.85
N PHE A 24 2.67 -5.84 12.01
CA PHE A 24 4.05 -6.00 12.43
C PHE A 24 4.65 -4.61 12.57
N VAL A 25 5.09 -4.27 13.78
CA VAL A 25 5.62 -2.94 14.08
C VAL A 25 7.05 -3.09 14.53
N LYS A 26 7.96 -2.47 13.79
CA LYS A 26 9.34 -2.23 14.18
C LYS A 26 9.41 -0.80 14.70
N ASP A 27 9.35 -0.67 16.03
CA ASP A 27 9.60 0.61 16.68
C ASP A 27 11.10 0.95 16.57
N THR A 28 11.42 2.21 16.85
CA THR A 28 12.79 2.71 16.64
C THR A 28 13.12 3.84 17.60
N THR A 29 14.31 3.75 18.20
CA THR A 29 15.03 4.88 18.80
C THR A 29 16.11 5.44 17.85
N ASP A 30 16.73 4.60 17.00
CA ASP A 30 17.96 4.93 16.23
C ASP A 30 17.95 4.43 14.76
N GLY A 31 16.80 4.52 14.07
CA GLY A 31 16.66 4.14 12.65
C GLY A 31 15.28 4.42 12.04
N PRO A 32 15.02 4.10 10.76
CA PRO A 32 13.70 4.23 10.18
C PRO A 32 12.78 3.11 10.69
N GLY A 33 11.77 3.48 11.47
CA GLY A 33 10.75 2.55 11.93
C GLY A 33 9.93 2.01 10.76
N HIS A 34 9.30 0.86 10.96
CA HIS A 34 8.54 0.21 9.90
C HIS A 34 7.26 -0.42 10.43
N VAL A 35 6.21 -0.37 9.62
CA VAL A 35 4.92 -0.97 9.96
C VAL A 35 4.34 -1.62 8.71
N SER A 36 3.81 -2.81 8.89
CA SER A 36 3.13 -3.56 7.83
C SER A 36 1.91 -4.30 8.36
N ILE A 37 1.05 -4.74 7.44
CA ILE A 37 -0.24 -5.35 7.77
C ILE A 37 -0.44 -6.67 7.01
N SER A 38 -0.98 -7.66 7.70
CA SER A 38 -1.43 -8.92 7.15
C SER A 38 -2.91 -9.14 7.45
N SER A 39 -3.67 -9.62 6.46
CA SER A 39 -4.99 -10.19 6.67
C SER A 39 -4.90 -11.71 6.63
N VAL A 40 -5.52 -12.37 7.60
CA VAL A 40 -5.40 -13.81 7.77
C VAL A 40 -6.76 -14.46 7.92
N LYS A 41 -6.95 -15.51 7.14
CA LYS A 41 -8.05 -16.46 7.33
C LYS A 41 -7.48 -17.71 7.98
N GLU A 42 -7.85 -17.94 9.24
CA GLU A 42 -7.49 -19.12 10.02
C GLU A 42 -8.59 -20.17 9.86
N THR A 43 -8.19 -21.40 9.53
CA THR A 43 -9.05 -22.58 9.52
C THR A 43 -8.36 -23.68 10.32
N PRO A 44 -9.06 -24.71 10.81
CA PRO A 44 -8.45 -25.78 11.62
C PRO A 44 -7.23 -26.45 10.95
N GLU A 45 -7.22 -26.52 9.62
CA GLU A 45 -6.20 -27.19 8.82
C GLU A 45 -5.06 -26.26 8.40
N GLN A 46 -5.36 -24.99 8.09
CA GLN A 46 -4.42 -24.06 7.47
C GLN A 46 -4.77 -22.59 7.70
N SER A 47 -3.74 -21.75 7.72
CA SER A 47 -3.87 -20.29 7.71
C SER A 47 -3.44 -19.73 6.36
N LYS A 48 -4.26 -18.84 5.79
CA LYS A 48 -3.91 -18.12 4.55
C LYS A 48 -3.63 -16.67 4.88
N ILE A 49 -2.41 -16.24 4.60
CA ILE A 49 -1.94 -14.87 4.85
C ILE A 49 -1.88 -14.07 3.55
N LYS A 50 -2.45 -12.88 3.57
CA LYS A 50 -2.17 -11.83 2.59
C LYS A 50 -1.46 -10.69 3.28
N HIS A 51 -0.22 -10.44 2.90
CA HIS A 51 0.65 -9.44 3.50
C HIS A 51 0.77 -8.18 2.63
N THR A 52 0.95 -7.03 3.26
CA THR A 52 1.23 -5.74 2.62
C THR A 52 2.22 -4.98 3.48
N SER A 53 3.41 -4.79 2.93
CA SER A 53 4.52 -4.06 3.51
C SER A 53 5.11 -3.19 2.43
N PHE A 54 5.07 -1.87 2.62
CA PHE A 54 5.44 -0.89 1.61
C PHE A 54 6.73 -0.19 2.00
N PHE A 55 7.74 -0.27 1.12
CA PHE A 55 9.09 0.22 1.38
C PHE A 55 9.72 0.78 0.09
N PRO A 56 10.83 1.55 0.16
CA PRO A 56 11.47 2.08 -1.03
C PRO A 56 12.16 0.95 -1.81
N GLY A 57 12.09 0.96 -3.14
CA GLY A 57 12.87 0.00 -3.94
C GLY A 57 14.38 0.23 -3.79
N LEU A 58 15.23 -0.75 -4.09
CA LEU A 58 16.70 -0.72 -3.92
C LEU A 58 17.37 0.64 -4.25
N ILE A 59 17.17 1.15 -5.46
CA ILE A 59 17.73 2.45 -5.89
C ILE A 59 17.07 3.60 -5.13
N GLY A 60 15.77 3.47 -4.87
CA GLY A 60 15.01 4.40 -4.06
C GLY A 60 15.50 4.49 -2.62
N SER A 61 15.92 3.38 -2.00
CA SER A 61 16.44 3.36 -0.63
C SER A 61 17.71 4.19 -0.51
N LEU A 62 18.58 4.16 -1.52
CA LEU A 62 19.79 4.99 -1.57
C LEU A 62 19.45 6.48 -1.70
N ILE A 63 18.58 6.83 -2.66
CA ILE A 63 18.14 8.22 -2.87
C ILE A 63 17.44 8.76 -1.63
N ASN A 64 16.59 7.94 -1.03
CA ASN A 64 15.85 8.27 0.17
C ASN A 64 16.80 8.47 1.36
N GLY A 65 17.79 7.59 1.55
CA GLY A 65 18.82 7.76 2.58
C GLY A 65 19.64 9.04 2.40
N LEU A 66 20.08 9.35 1.18
CA LEU A 66 20.83 10.58 0.87
C LEU A 66 19.99 11.86 0.98
N SER A 67 18.69 11.77 0.75
CA SER A 67 17.75 12.90 0.85
C SER A 67 17.01 12.99 2.17
N LEU A 68 17.42 12.20 3.18
CA LEU A 68 16.77 12.10 4.48
C LEU A 68 15.25 11.85 4.36
N GLY A 69 14.84 11.05 3.38
CA GLY A 69 13.44 10.70 3.14
C GLY A 69 12.61 11.76 2.44
N SER A 70 13.23 12.79 1.85
CA SER A 70 12.51 13.90 1.22
C SER A 70 12.15 13.70 -0.23
N VAL A 71 12.90 12.86 -0.94
CA VAL A 71 12.62 12.58 -2.35
C VAL A 71 11.68 11.38 -2.45
N PRO A 72 10.52 11.52 -3.11
CA PRO A 72 9.64 10.39 -3.39
C PRO A 72 10.31 9.47 -4.41
N VAL A 73 10.33 8.17 -4.11
CA VAL A 73 10.98 7.15 -4.93
C VAL A 73 10.00 6.05 -5.32
N PRO A 74 10.28 5.24 -6.35
CA PRO A 74 9.45 4.07 -6.65
C PRO A 74 9.38 3.14 -5.43
N GLY A 75 8.16 2.89 -4.95
CA GLY A 75 7.93 1.97 -3.85
C GLY A 75 7.87 0.51 -4.32
N ARG A 76 8.07 -0.41 -3.38
CA ARG A 76 7.93 -1.86 -3.57
C ARG A 76 7.12 -2.47 -2.44
N LEU A 77 6.59 -3.66 -2.72
CA LEU A 77 5.91 -4.47 -1.72
C LEU A 77 6.74 -5.70 -1.37
N ALA A 78 6.72 -6.10 -0.10
CA ALA A 78 7.36 -7.35 0.32
C ALA A 78 6.64 -8.54 -0.33
N SER A 79 7.42 -9.56 -0.69
CA SER A 79 6.89 -10.80 -1.26
C SER A 79 6.11 -11.60 -0.23
N ASP A 80 6.54 -11.57 1.03
CA ASP A 80 5.94 -12.28 2.15
C ASP A 80 6.12 -11.50 3.47
N HIS A 81 5.61 -12.07 4.56
CA HIS A 81 5.58 -11.47 5.89
C HIS A 81 6.77 -11.86 6.79
N ARG A 82 7.68 -12.71 6.32
CA ARG A 82 8.68 -13.37 7.18
C ARG A 82 9.74 -12.39 7.69
N GLU A 83 10.22 -11.53 6.82
CA GLU A 83 11.20 -10.50 7.17
C GLU A 83 10.62 -9.50 8.16
N ASP A 84 9.42 -9.00 7.89
CA ASP A 84 8.71 -8.07 8.78
C ASP A 84 8.39 -8.69 10.14
N LEU A 85 8.00 -9.97 10.18
CA LEU A 85 7.80 -10.69 11.46
C LEU A 85 9.12 -10.85 12.23
N ARG A 86 10.21 -11.17 11.54
CA ARG A 86 11.55 -11.31 12.15
C ARG A 86 11.99 -9.98 12.77
N GLU A 87 11.80 -8.87 12.06
CA GLU A 87 12.27 -7.55 12.47
C GLU A 87 11.32 -6.78 13.40
N ALA A 88 10.04 -7.16 13.47
CA ALA A 88 9.08 -6.47 14.33
C ALA A 88 9.53 -6.48 15.80
N GLU A 89 9.25 -5.43 16.56
CA GLU A 89 9.35 -5.47 18.01
C GLU A 89 8.00 -5.84 18.63
N HIS A 90 6.92 -5.52 17.92
CA HIS A 90 5.56 -5.81 18.34
C HIS A 90 4.79 -6.49 17.22
N VAL A 91 4.09 -7.57 17.60
CA VAL A 91 3.05 -8.19 16.77
C VAL A 91 1.72 -7.87 17.40
N LEU A 92 0.85 -7.21 16.64
CA LEU A 92 -0.46 -6.75 17.08
C LEU A 92 -1.54 -7.50 16.32
N VAL A 93 -2.49 -8.11 17.01
CA VAL A 93 -3.59 -8.88 16.43
C VAL A 93 -4.94 -8.26 16.75
N LYS A 94 -5.83 -8.24 15.76
CA LYS A 94 -7.26 -7.98 15.96
C LYS A 94 -8.08 -9.05 15.25
N GLU A 95 -8.97 -9.71 15.98
CA GLU A 95 -10.02 -10.54 15.37
C GLU A 95 -11.05 -9.63 14.69
N ILE A 96 -11.42 -9.99 13.46
CA ILE A 96 -12.34 -9.23 12.61
C ILE A 96 -13.38 -10.19 12.02
N ASP A 97 -14.50 -9.66 11.55
CA ASP A 97 -15.50 -10.47 10.87
C ASP A 97 -15.14 -10.78 9.41
N SER A 98 -15.94 -11.65 8.79
CA SER A 98 -15.71 -12.06 7.39
C SER A 98 -15.86 -10.91 6.39
N GLU A 99 -16.73 -9.93 6.66
CA GLU A 99 -16.96 -8.78 5.77
C GLU A 99 -15.75 -7.85 5.80
N GLN A 100 -15.32 -7.47 7.01
CA GLN A 100 -14.10 -6.70 7.27
C GLN A 100 -12.88 -7.36 6.60
N TYR A 101 -12.79 -8.69 6.66
CA TYR A 101 -11.70 -9.44 6.02
C TYR A 101 -11.73 -9.33 4.49
N GLN A 102 -12.90 -9.44 3.84
CA GLN A 102 -12.99 -9.27 2.39
C GLN A 102 -12.65 -7.85 1.95
N ARG A 103 -13.07 -6.86 2.74
CA ARG A 103 -12.74 -5.46 2.51
C ARG A 103 -11.24 -5.21 2.63
N ALA A 104 -10.60 -5.68 3.71
CA ALA A 104 -9.15 -5.60 3.91
C ALA A 104 -8.38 -6.25 2.75
N LYS A 105 -8.78 -7.46 2.33
CA LYS A 105 -8.13 -8.18 1.22
C LYS A 105 -8.28 -7.44 -0.11
N THR A 106 -9.46 -6.83 -0.35
CA THR A 106 -9.71 -6.02 -1.54
C THR A 106 -8.85 -4.77 -1.54
N ALA A 107 -8.73 -4.10 -0.38
CA ALA A 107 -7.84 -2.96 -0.19
C ALA A 107 -6.37 -3.32 -0.45
N GLN A 108 -5.86 -4.42 0.13
CA GLN A 108 -4.49 -4.90 -0.12
C GLN A 108 -4.24 -5.17 -1.62
N LYS A 109 -5.22 -5.76 -2.33
CA LYS A 109 -5.11 -5.99 -3.78
C LYS A 109 -5.09 -4.68 -4.57
N LYS A 110 -5.95 -3.71 -4.21
CA LYS A 110 -6.01 -2.39 -4.85
C LYS A 110 -4.70 -1.63 -4.63
N PHE A 111 -4.21 -1.58 -3.39
CA PHE A 111 -2.93 -0.96 -3.05
C PHE A 111 -1.79 -1.58 -3.85
N SER A 112 -1.71 -2.91 -3.92
CA SER A 112 -0.70 -3.62 -4.72
C SER A 112 -0.76 -3.30 -6.21
N LYS A 113 -1.96 -3.18 -6.79
CA LYS A 113 -2.14 -2.78 -8.19
C LYS A 113 -1.68 -1.33 -8.41
N GLU A 114 -1.96 -0.43 -7.48
CA GLU A 114 -1.57 0.97 -7.57
C GLU A 114 -0.06 1.17 -7.43
N VAL A 115 0.61 0.45 -6.52
CA VAL A 115 2.07 0.44 -6.42
C VAL A 115 2.69 -0.10 -7.72
N SER A 116 2.19 -1.24 -8.22
CA SER A 116 2.72 -1.85 -9.46
C SER A 116 2.49 -0.96 -10.70
N ALA A 117 1.43 -0.16 -10.71
CA ALA A 117 1.14 0.80 -11.75
C ALA A 117 1.90 2.14 -11.59
N GLY A 118 2.74 2.27 -10.56
CA GLY A 118 3.48 3.51 -10.27
C GLY A 118 2.59 4.68 -9.85
N LYS A 119 1.40 4.40 -9.28
CA LYS A 119 0.47 5.42 -8.75
C LYS A 119 0.76 5.77 -7.28
N ARG A 120 1.63 5.04 -6.61
CA ARG A 120 2.06 5.28 -5.22
C ARG A 120 3.58 5.30 -5.17
N ALA A 121 4.13 6.47 -4.84
CA ALA A 121 5.56 6.61 -4.58
C ALA A 121 5.84 6.45 -3.08
N TYR A 122 7.00 5.96 -2.73
CA TYR A 122 7.45 5.86 -1.35
C TYR A 122 8.22 7.12 -0.94
N SER A 123 7.86 7.70 0.19
CA SER A 123 8.59 8.77 0.89
C SER A 123 8.50 8.46 2.38
N VAL A 124 9.58 8.62 3.17
CA VAL A 124 9.56 8.22 4.60
C VAL A 124 8.50 9.00 5.37
N PHE A 125 8.38 10.30 5.06
CA PHE A 125 7.42 11.20 5.68
C PHE A 125 6.12 11.35 4.87
N GLY A 126 5.93 10.56 3.80
CA GLY A 126 4.74 10.63 2.95
C GLY A 126 4.47 12.04 2.40
N SER A 127 3.20 12.45 2.39
CA SER A 127 2.72 13.77 1.94
C SER A 127 2.99 14.91 2.91
N LEU A 128 3.45 14.62 4.12
CA LEU A 128 3.69 15.63 5.16
C LEU A 128 5.03 16.33 5.00
N ASN A 129 5.94 15.75 4.22
CA ASN A 129 7.10 16.48 3.78
C ASN A 129 6.71 17.40 2.60
N PRO A 130 6.72 18.73 2.79
CA PRO A 130 6.34 19.66 1.72
C PRO A 130 7.26 19.53 0.50
N PHE A 131 8.52 19.13 0.68
CA PHE A 131 9.41 18.81 -0.43
C PHE A 131 8.98 17.57 -1.18
N ALA A 132 8.53 16.52 -0.49
CA ALA A 132 8.01 15.32 -1.15
C ALA A 132 6.76 15.63 -1.97
N THR A 133 5.86 16.47 -1.45
CA THR A 133 4.67 16.93 -2.17
C THR A 133 5.03 17.81 -3.37
N LEU A 134 5.95 18.77 -3.21
CA LEU A 134 6.42 19.63 -4.30
C LEU A 134 7.10 18.81 -5.40
N MET A 135 7.99 17.89 -5.05
CA MET A 135 8.66 17.00 -6.01
C MET A 135 7.66 16.08 -6.70
N THR A 136 6.68 15.54 -5.97
CA THR A 136 5.61 14.72 -6.56
C THR A 136 4.79 15.52 -7.58
N ASN A 137 4.42 16.77 -7.24
CA ASN A 137 3.71 17.66 -8.17
C ASN A 137 4.56 17.97 -9.41
N PHE A 138 5.86 18.22 -9.24
CA PHE A 138 6.79 18.45 -10.34
C PHE A 138 6.87 17.23 -11.28
N PHE A 139 7.09 16.03 -10.73
CA PHE A 139 7.14 14.80 -11.53
C PHE A 139 5.80 14.48 -12.21
N ASN A 140 4.68 14.71 -11.53
CA ASN A 140 3.35 14.58 -12.12
C ASN A 140 3.17 15.55 -13.30
N ALA A 141 3.57 16.81 -13.15
CA ALA A 141 3.51 17.80 -14.22
C ALA A 141 4.35 17.38 -15.44
N GLN A 142 5.59 16.93 -15.22
CA GLN A 142 6.47 16.45 -16.28
C GLN A 142 5.88 15.24 -17.01
N LYS A 143 5.38 14.25 -16.26
CA LYS A 143 4.78 13.03 -16.83
C LYS A 143 3.52 13.34 -17.64
N ASN A 144 2.66 14.23 -17.14
CA ASN A 144 1.45 14.65 -17.84
C ASN A 144 1.77 15.47 -19.09
N ALA A 145 2.79 16.34 -19.04
CA ALA A 145 3.27 17.07 -20.21
C ALA A 145 3.77 16.12 -21.30
N TYR A 146 4.59 15.13 -20.93
CA TYR A 146 5.07 14.10 -21.85
C TYR A 146 3.91 13.27 -22.44
N ALA A 147 2.98 12.81 -21.60
CA ALA A 147 1.83 12.03 -22.06
C ALA A 147 0.90 12.83 -22.99
N THR A 148 0.73 14.12 -22.73
CA THR A 148 -0.02 15.04 -23.60
C THR A 148 0.68 15.21 -24.95
N ALA A 149 2.01 15.41 -24.96
CA ALA A 149 2.79 15.49 -26.19
C ALA A 149 2.73 14.21 -27.04
N GLU A 150 2.86 13.05 -26.41
CA GLU A 150 2.75 11.76 -27.09
C GLU A 150 1.34 11.52 -27.64
N LYS A 151 0.30 11.91 -26.89
CA LYS A 151 -1.10 11.80 -27.35
C LYS A 151 -1.35 12.72 -28.55
N HIS A 152 -0.88 13.95 -28.51
CA HIS A 152 -0.97 14.88 -29.63
C HIS A 152 -0.31 14.31 -30.89
N LYS A 153 0.92 13.82 -30.76
CA LYS A 153 1.65 13.19 -31.86
C LYS A 153 0.92 11.98 -32.44
N ARG A 154 0.24 11.18 -31.62
CA ARG A 154 -0.54 10.04 -32.08
C ARG A 154 -1.81 10.44 -32.83
N ILE A 155 -2.50 11.49 -32.40
CA ILE A 155 -3.74 11.95 -33.02
C ILE A 155 -3.44 12.68 -34.33
N HIS A 156 -2.46 13.58 -34.31
CA HIS A 156 -2.21 14.52 -35.40
C HIS A 156 -1.03 14.14 -36.30
N GLY A 157 -0.17 13.22 -35.88
CA GLY A 157 0.98 12.74 -36.64
C GLY A 157 2.23 13.63 -36.58
N PHE A 158 2.18 14.75 -35.84
CA PHE A 158 3.30 15.70 -35.70
C PHE A 158 3.45 16.21 -34.26
N HIS A 159 4.56 16.88 -33.97
CA HIS A 159 4.83 17.48 -32.65
C HIS A 159 4.03 18.78 -32.46
N PRO A 160 3.57 19.09 -31.23
CA PRO A 160 2.75 20.28 -30.99
C PRO A 160 3.44 21.56 -31.46
N VAL A 161 2.68 22.43 -32.12
CA VAL A 161 3.16 23.73 -32.59
C VAL A 161 3.42 24.66 -31.41
N GLU A 162 4.44 25.49 -31.52
CA GLU A 162 4.74 26.52 -30.53
C GLU A 162 3.98 27.82 -30.86
N ASP A 163 3.52 28.52 -29.83
CA ASP A 163 3.03 29.89 -29.96
C ASP A 163 4.18 30.89 -30.16
N HIS A 164 3.84 32.18 -30.28
CA HIS A 164 4.83 33.24 -30.45
C HIS A 164 5.80 33.41 -29.27
N CYS A 165 5.51 32.78 -28.12
CA CYS A 165 6.33 32.80 -26.92
C CYS A 165 7.12 31.49 -26.72
N GLY A 166 7.08 30.57 -27.69
CA GLY A 166 7.75 29.26 -27.60
C GLY A 166 7.00 28.25 -26.73
N VAL A 167 5.71 28.48 -26.42
CA VAL A 167 4.88 27.58 -25.62
C VAL A 167 4.15 26.61 -26.53
N HIS A 168 4.33 25.30 -26.31
CA HIS A 168 3.59 24.29 -27.06
C HIS A 168 2.08 24.40 -26.83
N VAL A 169 1.33 24.52 -27.92
CA VAL A 169 -0.13 24.60 -27.93
C VAL A 169 -0.70 23.22 -28.24
N TYR A 170 -1.63 22.78 -27.39
CA TYR A 170 -2.32 21.50 -27.53
C TYR A 170 -3.81 21.75 -27.75
N ASP A 171 -4.42 20.98 -28.62
CA ASP A 171 -5.87 20.87 -28.73
C ASP A 171 -6.46 20.13 -27.52
N ASN A 172 -7.72 20.43 -27.20
CA ASN A 172 -8.38 19.88 -26.01
C ASN A 172 -8.37 18.34 -25.96
N GLU A 173 -8.44 17.69 -27.13
CA GLU A 173 -8.45 16.24 -27.24
C GLU A 173 -7.08 15.62 -26.95
N SER A 174 -5.99 16.38 -27.04
CA SER A 174 -4.64 15.91 -26.75
C SER A 174 -4.26 15.92 -25.27
N HIS A 175 -5.03 16.59 -24.42
CA HIS A 175 -4.76 16.56 -22.98
C HIS A 175 -4.90 15.13 -22.43
N SER A 176 -3.84 14.64 -21.79
CA SER A 176 -3.89 13.39 -21.05
C SER A 176 -4.53 13.61 -19.68
N THR A 177 -5.38 12.69 -19.23
CA THR A 177 -5.86 12.69 -17.86
C THR A 177 -4.69 12.55 -16.89
N PRO A 178 -4.66 13.29 -15.77
CA PRO A 178 -3.51 13.27 -14.87
C PRO A 178 -3.22 11.85 -14.37
N ALA A 179 -2.02 11.34 -14.67
CA ALA A 179 -1.50 10.17 -13.98
C ALA A 179 -0.92 10.64 -12.64
N THR A 180 -1.78 11.02 -11.70
CA THR A 180 -1.35 11.44 -10.37
C THR A 180 -0.80 10.24 -9.61
N PHE A 181 0.43 10.35 -9.14
CA PHE A 181 0.89 9.56 -8.01
C PHE A 181 1.00 10.46 -6.78
N GLY A 182 0.74 9.89 -5.60
CA GLY A 182 0.92 10.55 -4.31
C GLY A 182 2.12 9.96 -3.56
N PRO A 183 2.76 10.73 -2.68
CA PRO A 183 3.76 10.20 -1.76
C PRO A 183 3.07 9.48 -0.60
N ASP A 184 3.33 8.18 -0.49
CA ASP A 184 2.91 7.31 0.60
C ASP A 184 4.13 6.85 1.42
N ASN A 185 3.89 6.37 2.64
CA ASN A 185 4.88 5.70 3.47
C ASN A 185 4.40 4.30 3.91
N CYS A 186 5.24 3.56 4.63
CA CYS A 186 4.89 2.22 5.16
C CYS A 186 3.56 2.26 5.93
N ALA A 187 3.46 3.26 6.77
CA ALA A 187 2.31 3.68 7.55
C ALA A 187 1.02 3.91 6.73
N SER A 188 1.08 4.59 5.58
CA SER A 188 -0.05 4.77 4.66
C SER A 188 -0.66 3.44 4.22
N SER A 189 0.17 2.40 4.02
CA SER A 189 -0.31 1.10 3.58
C SER A 189 -1.15 0.40 4.66
N VAL A 190 -0.73 0.51 5.92
CA VAL A 190 -1.44 -0.02 7.08
C VAL A 190 -2.73 0.76 7.29
N SER A 191 -2.66 2.09 7.34
CA SER A 191 -3.84 2.93 7.51
C SER A 191 -4.88 2.73 6.43
N TYR A 192 -4.45 2.60 5.16
CA TYR A 192 -5.34 2.32 4.04
C TYR A 192 -6.11 1.02 4.24
N VAL A 193 -5.42 -0.07 4.59
CA VAL A 193 -6.06 -1.39 4.77
C VAL A 193 -6.98 -1.40 5.98
N VAL A 194 -6.57 -0.82 7.11
CA VAL A 194 -7.37 -0.78 8.35
C VAL A 194 -8.62 0.09 8.17
N ALA A 195 -8.50 1.27 7.55
CA ALA A 195 -9.63 2.15 7.25
C ALA A 195 -10.62 1.51 6.28
N GLU A 196 -10.13 0.89 5.20
CA GLU A 196 -10.98 0.21 4.21
C GLU A 196 -11.66 -1.03 4.80
N ALA A 197 -11.08 -1.67 5.81
CA ALA A 197 -11.71 -2.73 6.59
C ALA A 197 -12.86 -2.22 7.50
N GLY A 198 -13.09 -0.90 7.58
CA GLY A 198 -14.13 -0.30 8.40
C GLY A 198 -13.69 0.03 9.83
N ILE A 199 -12.38 0.00 10.11
CA ILE A 199 -11.83 0.37 11.41
C ILE A 199 -11.30 1.81 11.31
N PRO A 200 -11.83 2.78 12.06
CA PRO A 200 -11.42 4.18 11.95
C PRO A 200 -9.99 4.36 12.46
N PHE A 201 -9.03 4.42 11.55
CA PHE A 201 -7.62 4.55 11.89
C PHE A 201 -7.02 5.78 11.22
N SER A 202 -6.61 6.75 12.04
CA SER A 202 -5.80 7.88 11.60
C SER A 202 -4.34 7.43 11.55
N ASN A 203 -3.64 7.73 10.46
CA ASN A 203 -2.23 7.40 10.30
C ASN A 203 -1.38 8.19 11.32
N PRO A 204 -0.78 7.55 12.34
CA PRO A 204 0.12 8.25 13.25
C PRO A 204 1.43 8.58 12.53
N LEU A 205 1.84 9.84 12.62
CA LEU A 205 2.97 10.40 11.84
C LEU A 205 4.33 9.80 12.21
N ILE A 206 4.44 9.31 13.44
CA ILE A 206 5.68 8.83 14.04
C ILE A 206 5.53 7.31 14.26
N PRO A 207 6.49 6.49 13.80
CA PRO A 207 6.46 5.04 13.98
C PRO A 207 6.16 4.59 15.42
N THR A 208 6.76 5.23 16.42
CA THR A 208 6.54 4.92 17.85
C THR A 208 5.10 5.16 18.34
N LEU A 209 4.29 5.91 17.58
CA LEU A 209 2.87 6.12 17.87
C LEU A 209 1.95 5.11 17.18
N PHE A 210 2.49 4.20 16.35
CA PHE A 210 1.70 3.17 15.68
C PHE A 210 1.08 2.19 16.65
N THR A 211 1.91 1.60 17.51
CA THR A 211 1.48 0.62 18.51
C THR A 211 0.32 1.14 19.37
N PRO A 212 0.43 2.28 20.08
CA PRO A 212 -0.67 2.79 20.89
C PRO A 212 -1.90 3.20 20.05
N SER A 213 -1.72 3.59 18.79
CA SER A 213 -2.85 3.94 17.92
C SER A 213 -3.64 2.70 17.47
N LEU A 214 -2.94 1.60 17.18
CA LEU A 214 -3.56 0.33 16.81
C LEU A 214 -4.25 -0.31 18.04
N GLU A 215 -3.63 -0.23 19.22
CA GLU A 215 -4.21 -0.71 20.47
C GLU A 215 -5.53 0.00 20.81
N LYS A 216 -5.61 1.33 20.60
CA LYS A 216 -6.86 2.10 20.74
C LYS A 216 -7.98 1.61 19.81
N GLN A 217 -7.62 0.98 18.69
CA GLN A 217 -8.58 0.37 17.76
C GLN A 217 -8.86 -1.10 18.08
N GLY A 218 -8.42 -1.59 19.24
CA GLY A 218 -8.66 -2.96 19.72
C GLY A 218 -7.75 -4.00 19.12
N PHE A 219 -6.56 -3.62 18.63
CA PHE A 219 -5.48 -4.57 18.43
C PHE A 219 -4.85 -4.91 19.79
N GLN A 220 -4.41 -6.16 19.94
CA GLN A 220 -3.77 -6.67 21.14
C GLN A 220 -2.37 -7.16 20.81
N LYS A 221 -1.39 -6.91 21.69
CA LYS A 221 -0.06 -7.50 21.53
C LYS A 221 -0.15 -9.01 21.72
N ILE A 222 0.49 -9.74 20.82
CA ILE A 222 0.71 -11.18 20.93
C ILE A 222 2.22 -11.42 20.90
N ASP A 223 2.65 -12.41 21.67
CA ASP A 223 4.02 -12.88 21.65
C ASP A 223 4.40 -13.46 20.27
N LYS A 224 5.64 -13.26 19.82
CA LYS A 224 6.06 -13.67 18.48
C LYS A 224 6.09 -15.19 18.34
N GLU A 225 6.57 -15.88 19.35
CA GLU A 225 6.65 -17.33 19.39
C GLU A 225 5.24 -17.91 19.43
N GLU A 226 4.33 -17.34 20.23
CA GLU A 226 2.90 -17.68 20.22
C GLU A 226 2.29 -17.49 18.83
N PHE A 227 2.58 -16.36 18.17
CA PHE A 227 2.08 -16.06 16.83
C PHE A 227 2.54 -17.10 15.79
N ILE A 228 3.84 -17.42 15.77
CA ILE A 228 4.42 -18.41 14.85
C ILE A 228 3.76 -19.79 15.05
N GLN A 229 3.61 -20.21 16.31
CA GLN A 229 3.00 -21.49 16.65
C GLN A 229 1.52 -21.55 16.26
N ARG A 230 0.75 -20.53 16.62
CA ARG A 230 -0.70 -20.47 16.39
C ARG A 230 -1.05 -20.47 14.91
N PHE A 231 -0.34 -19.67 14.11
CA PHE A 231 -0.65 -19.52 12.69
C PHE A 231 0.14 -20.49 11.79
N LYS A 232 0.94 -21.39 12.37
CA LYS A 232 1.73 -22.42 11.69
C LYS A 232 2.53 -21.85 10.52
N LEU A 233 3.17 -20.71 10.75
CA LEU A 233 3.93 -19.99 9.73
C LEU A 233 5.27 -20.68 9.54
N LYS A 234 5.30 -21.62 8.59
CA LYS A 234 6.55 -22.19 8.06
C LYS A 234 7.20 -21.24 7.05
#